data_AF-X0TK59-F1
#
_entry.id   AF-X0TK59-F1
#
_cell.length_a   1.000
_cell.length_b   1.000
_cell.length_c   1.000
_cell.angle_alpha   90.00
_cell.angle_beta   90.00
_cell.angle_gamma   90.00
#
_symmetry.space_group_name_H-M   'P 1'
#
loop_
_entity.id
_entity.type
_entity.pdbx_description
1 polymer ?
#
loop_
_entity_poly.entity_id
_entity_poly.type
_entity_poly.pdbx_seq_one_letter_code
_entity_poly.pdbx_strand_id
1 'polypeptide(L)'
;DPQAYFMKKCEWINNVGYDEYRSKVHFTLPKMSYDSAMEALVAFGIGVTKEISIDSLRVEEVRFGIPRSLHPDVEPVNPRITVSEVPPAGEADVVITGEEGSILFQDSFTYYSPGSLFPFIPFEYWKLRFSSEIMSFILSMKDNRVNMNLDLFQSDKPIGISKLSKAANFIRHSTTSENVTFKMEITINNRTLELHIHSSDFPPINDQLNKILSIIETAGVVFSGFDQFADIEVTPTELMSQSIPLMMMKGFLDEEQVAHISSIIDSKEDIDLTSLAFINCLYAA
;
A
#
# COMPACT_ATOMS: atom_id res chain seq x y z
N ASP A 1 -34.73 -17.20 21.10
CA ASP A 1 -33.98 -17.94 20.08
C ASP A 1 -32.94 -18.86 20.76
N PRO A 2 -33.11 -20.19 20.68
CA PRO A 2 -32.18 -21.17 21.25
C PRO A 2 -30.76 -21.14 20.65
N GLN A 3 -30.61 -20.77 19.37
CA GLN A 3 -29.30 -20.76 18.70
C GLN A 3 -28.44 -19.59 19.18
N ALA A 4 -29.04 -18.40 19.30
CA ALA A 4 -28.38 -17.25 19.91
C ALA A 4 -27.96 -17.52 21.37
N TYR A 5 -28.79 -18.22 22.15
CA TYR A 5 -28.44 -18.62 23.53
C TYR A 5 -27.25 -19.60 23.56
N PHE A 6 -27.26 -20.62 22.69
CA PHE A 6 -26.16 -21.58 22.59
C PHE A 6 -24.83 -20.90 22.23
N MET A 7 -24.83 -20.02 21.23
CA MET A 7 -23.64 -19.27 20.81
C MET A 7 -23.08 -18.41 21.96
N LYS A 8 -23.93 -17.65 22.66
CA LYS A 8 -23.52 -16.85 23.82
C LYS A 8 -22.97 -17.70 24.97
N LYS A 9 -23.55 -18.89 25.19
CA LYS A 9 -23.06 -19.82 26.22
C LYS A 9 -21.69 -20.39 25.85
N CYS A 10 -21.47 -20.76 24.60
CA CYS A 10 -20.16 -21.20 24.10
C CYS A 10 -19.11 -20.10 24.23
N GLU A 11 -19.44 -18.87 23.84
CA GLU A 11 -18.58 -17.70 23.99
C GLU A 11 -18.22 -17.46 25.46
N TRP A 12 -19.20 -17.50 26.37
CA TRP A 12 -18.95 -17.35 27.81
C TRP A 12 -18.05 -18.45 28.36
N ILE A 13 -18.30 -19.73 28.05
CA ILE A 13 -17.48 -20.86 28.51
C ILE A 13 -16.03 -20.73 28.01
N ASN A 14 -15.85 -20.25 26.79
CA ASN A 14 -14.54 -20.07 26.16
C ASN A 14 -13.75 -18.88 26.73
N ASN A 15 -14.42 -17.92 27.38
CA ASN A 15 -13.79 -16.70 27.87
C ASN A 15 -13.76 -16.61 29.42
N VAL A 16 -14.52 -17.46 30.13
CA VAL A 16 -14.59 -17.38 31.58
C VAL A 16 -13.25 -17.76 32.24
N GLY A 17 -12.73 -16.82 33.03
CA GLY A 17 -11.52 -16.99 33.81
C GLY A 17 -10.25 -16.45 33.15
N TYR A 18 -10.27 -15.87 31.95
CA TYR A 18 -9.07 -15.22 31.41
C TYR A 18 -8.94 -13.79 31.91
N ASP A 19 -7.72 -13.40 32.31
CA ASP A 19 -7.39 -12.04 32.75
C ASP A 19 -6.96 -11.22 31.53
N GLU A 20 -7.91 -10.51 30.90
CA GLU A 20 -7.77 -9.62 29.72
C GLU A 20 -7.31 -10.27 28.39
N TYR A 21 -6.44 -11.28 28.43
CA TYR A 21 -5.91 -12.00 27.28
C TYR A 21 -5.87 -13.51 27.55
N ARG A 22 -6.10 -14.30 26.49
CA ARG A 22 -6.15 -15.77 26.61
C ARG A 22 -4.77 -16.40 26.78
N SER A 23 -3.77 -15.87 26.07
CA SER A 23 -2.42 -16.44 26.04
C SER A 23 -1.35 -15.35 26.10
N LYS A 24 -0.22 -15.66 26.75
CA LYS A 24 1.02 -14.90 26.72
C LYS A 24 2.04 -15.66 25.88
N VAL A 25 2.75 -14.95 25.01
CA VAL A 25 3.81 -15.53 24.18
C VAL A 25 5.14 -14.95 24.65
N HIS A 26 6.05 -15.83 25.04
CA HIS A 26 7.43 -15.50 25.39
C HIS A 26 8.33 -16.08 24.31
N PHE A 27 9.21 -15.27 23.74
CA PHE A 27 10.20 -15.75 22.77
C PHE A 27 11.54 -15.07 23.00
N THR A 28 12.61 -15.73 22.56
CA THR A 28 13.96 -15.17 22.56
C THR A 28 14.46 -15.08 21.14
N LEU A 29 15.06 -13.95 20.78
CA LEU A 29 15.71 -13.78 19.48
C LEU A 29 17.11 -14.44 19.48
N PRO A 30 17.63 -14.83 18.31
CA PRO A 30 19.01 -15.25 18.16
C PRO A 30 19.99 -14.24 18.74
N LYS A 31 21.15 -14.72 19.19
CA LYS A 31 22.20 -13.84 19.73
C LYS A 31 22.62 -12.79 18.69
N MET A 32 22.20 -11.55 18.93
CA MET A 32 22.53 -10.36 18.12
C MET A 32 22.69 -9.13 19.03
N SER A 33 23.16 -8.00 18.47
CA SER A 33 23.20 -6.74 19.21
C SER A 33 21.78 -6.27 19.54
N TYR A 34 21.64 -5.45 20.60
CA TYR A 34 20.35 -4.88 20.97
C TYR A 34 19.74 -4.07 19.81
N ASP A 35 20.55 -3.26 19.13
CA ASP A 35 20.11 -2.48 17.97
C ASP A 35 19.56 -3.36 16.85
N SER A 36 20.27 -4.44 16.49
CA SER A 36 19.81 -5.36 15.45
C SER A 36 18.53 -6.08 15.84
N ALA A 37 18.35 -6.44 17.12
CA ALA A 37 17.13 -7.02 17.63
C ALA A 37 15.94 -6.04 17.54
N MET A 38 16.14 -4.78 17.94
CA MET A 38 15.08 -3.77 17.83
C MET A 38 14.71 -3.51 16.37
N GLU A 39 15.69 -3.35 15.49
CA GLU A 39 15.46 -3.17 14.05
C GLU A 39 14.67 -4.33 13.42
N ALA A 40 15.00 -5.57 13.79
CA ALA A 40 14.28 -6.75 13.32
C ALA A 40 12.83 -6.78 13.82
N LEU A 41 12.60 -6.47 15.11
CA LEU A 41 11.25 -6.41 15.68
C LEU A 41 10.43 -5.28 15.08
N VAL A 42 11.03 -4.11 14.80
CA VAL A 42 10.36 -3.00 14.15
C VAL A 42 9.97 -3.37 12.72
N ALA A 43 10.89 -3.93 11.93
CA ALA A 43 10.63 -4.36 10.57
C ALA A 43 9.52 -5.42 10.51
N PHE A 44 9.49 -6.34 11.46
CA PHE A 44 8.39 -7.29 11.62
C PHE A 44 7.09 -6.62 12.04
N GLY A 45 7.16 -5.70 13.02
CA GLY A 45 6.04 -4.96 13.60
C GLY A 45 5.31 -4.04 12.61
N ILE A 46 5.95 -3.65 11.52
CA ILE A 46 5.37 -2.84 10.44
C ILE A 46 5.17 -3.64 9.14
N GLY A 47 5.38 -4.96 9.17
CA GLY A 47 5.11 -5.86 8.05
C GLY A 47 6.07 -5.73 6.87
N VAL A 48 7.26 -5.17 7.07
CA VAL A 48 8.36 -5.21 6.08
C VAL A 48 8.94 -6.62 6.01
N THR A 49 9.07 -7.28 7.16
CA THR A 49 9.50 -8.67 7.26
C THR A 49 8.35 -9.53 7.77
N LYS A 50 8.03 -10.62 7.06
CA LYS A 50 6.90 -11.51 7.41
C LYS A 50 7.24 -12.61 8.41
N GLU A 51 8.54 -12.86 8.60
CA GLU A 51 9.04 -13.90 9.49
C GLU A 51 10.20 -13.41 10.35
N ILE A 52 10.26 -13.87 11.59
CA ILE A 52 11.40 -13.63 12.47
C ILE A 52 11.85 -14.96 13.09
N SER A 53 13.15 -15.25 12.96
CA SER A 53 13.78 -16.41 13.59
C SER A 53 13.86 -16.21 15.10
N ILE A 54 13.60 -17.27 15.86
CA ILE A 54 13.66 -17.26 17.32
C ILE A 54 14.48 -18.46 17.81
N ASP A 55 15.11 -18.32 18.98
CA ASP A 55 15.84 -19.39 19.66
C ASP A 55 14.93 -20.24 20.53
N SER A 56 13.90 -19.62 21.11
CA SER A 56 12.91 -20.30 21.96
C SER A 56 11.54 -19.66 21.87
N LEU A 57 10.49 -20.46 22.08
CA LEU A 57 9.10 -20.06 22.15
C LEU A 57 8.44 -20.75 23.33
N ARG A 58 7.75 -19.99 24.17
CA ARG A 58 6.89 -20.51 25.24
C ARG A 58 5.57 -19.77 25.19
N VAL A 59 4.48 -20.53 25.08
CA VAL A 59 3.12 -19.99 25.13
C VAL A 59 2.51 -20.39 26.45
N GLU A 60 1.95 -19.44 27.18
CA GLU A 60 1.27 -19.68 28.46
C GLU A 60 -0.17 -19.25 28.34
N GLU A 61 -1.09 -20.10 28.77
CA GLU A 61 -2.49 -19.78 28.96
C GLU A 61 -2.72 -19.44 30.43
N VAL A 62 -3.26 -18.26 30.74
CA VAL A 62 -3.53 -17.86 32.14
C VAL A 62 -5.03 -17.87 32.37
N ARG A 63 -5.51 -18.84 33.16
CA ARG A 63 -6.92 -18.97 33.52
C ARG A 63 -7.09 -18.98 35.04
N PHE A 64 -7.90 -18.07 35.55
CA PHE A 64 -8.13 -17.79 36.97
C PHE A 64 -6.82 -17.50 37.71
N GLY A 65 -5.92 -16.73 37.08
CA GLY A 65 -4.56 -16.48 37.59
C GLY A 65 -3.61 -17.68 37.59
N ILE A 66 -4.03 -18.84 37.06
CA ILE A 66 -3.21 -20.06 37.00
C ILE A 66 -2.58 -20.17 35.61
N PRO A 67 -1.23 -20.04 35.48
CA PRO A 67 -0.56 -20.22 34.21
C PRO A 67 -0.44 -21.70 33.86
N ARG A 68 -0.76 -22.04 32.61
CA ARG A 68 -0.59 -23.35 32.01
C ARG A 68 0.29 -23.21 30.77
N SER A 69 1.46 -23.87 30.77
CA SER A 69 2.29 -23.90 29.58
C SER A 69 1.62 -24.72 28.48
N LEU A 70 1.47 -24.13 27.31
CA LEU A 70 1.09 -24.80 26.07
C LEU A 70 2.39 -25.18 25.37
N HIS A 71 3.07 -26.22 25.86
CA HIS A 71 4.20 -26.79 25.13
C HIS A 71 3.68 -27.65 23.99
N PRO A 72 4.17 -27.49 22.75
CA PRO A 72 4.02 -28.53 21.75
C PRO A 72 4.83 -29.75 22.19
N ASP A 73 4.30 -30.95 21.92
CA ASP A 73 4.97 -32.23 22.27
C ASP A 73 6.33 -32.43 21.57
N VAL A 74 6.63 -31.60 20.56
CA VAL A 74 7.88 -31.59 19.79
C VAL A 74 8.34 -30.14 19.61
N GLU A 75 9.56 -29.84 20.04
CA GLU A 75 10.16 -28.53 19.77
C GLU A 75 10.46 -28.38 18.27
N PRO A 76 10.06 -27.26 17.63
CA PRO A 76 10.34 -27.04 16.21
C PRO A 76 11.85 -26.93 15.97
N VAL A 77 12.35 -27.60 14.94
CA VAL A 77 13.70 -27.34 14.42
C VAL A 77 13.68 -25.98 13.72
N ASN A 78 14.41 -25.00 14.26
CA ASN A 78 14.42 -23.59 13.84
C ASN A 78 13.05 -22.89 14.00
N PRO A 79 12.62 -22.60 15.24
CA PRO A 79 11.34 -21.95 15.45
C PRO A 79 11.34 -20.54 14.83
N ARG A 80 10.20 -20.15 14.27
CA ARG A 80 9.97 -18.85 13.65
C ARG A 80 8.60 -18.33 14.06
N ILE A 81 8.48 -17.02 14.17
CA ILE A 81 7.19 -16.35 14.28
C ILE A 81 6.86 -15.79 12.90
N THR A 82 5.69 -16.15 12.39
CA THR A 82 5.14 -15.61 11.16
C THR A 82 3.86 -14.86 11.48
N VAL A 83 3.65 -13.74 10.79
CA VAL A 83 2.40 -13.00 10.84
C VAL A 83 1.87 -12.93 9.41
N SER A 84 0.66 -13.47 9.21
CA SER A 84 0.01 -13.46 7.89
C SER A 84 -0.26 -12.04 7.43
N GLU A 85 -0.83 -11.23 8.33
CA GLU A 85 -1.10 -9.81 8.13
C GLU A 85 -0.83 -9.05 9.42
N VAL A 86 -0.02 -8.00 9.34
CA VAL A 86 0.22 -7.12 10.48
C VAL A 86 -1.02 -6.26 10.67
N PRO A 87 -1.56 -6.18 11.89
CA PRO A 87 -2.74 -5.36 12.14
C PRO A 87 -2.42 -3.88 11.86
N PRO A 88 -3.25 -3.17 11.10
CA PRO A 88 -3.06 -1.75 10.86
C PRO A 88 -3.24 -0.98 12.18
N ALA A 89 -2.45 0.09 12.33
CA ALA A 89 -2.60 1.01 13.45
C ALA A 89 -3.70 2.05 13.17
N GLY A 90 -4.02 2.30 11.90
CA GLY A 90 -5.14 3.13 11.45
C GLY A 90 -4.96 3.60 10.01
N GLU A 91 -5.71 4.64 9.64
CA GLU A 91 -5.62 5.31 8.34
C GLU A 91 -4.97 6.69 8.48
N ALA A 92 -4.33 7.15 7.41
CA ALA A 92 -3.65 8.42 7.31
C ALA A 92 -3.91 9.06 5.94
N ASP A 93 -4.23 10.34 5.91
CA ASP A 93 -4.28 11.09 4.65
C ASP A 93 -2.92 11.73 4.39
N VAL A 94 -2.38 11.52 3.19
CA VAL A 94 -1.07 12.05 2.79
C VAL A 94 -1.27 13.01 1.64
N VAL A 95 -0.75 14.23 1.81
CA VAL A 95 -0.73 15.27 0.78
C VAL A 95 0.72 15.65 0.51
N ILE A 96 1.12 15.65 -0.76
CA ILE A 96 2.45 16.07 -1.19
C ILE A 96 2.29 17.29 -2.09
N THR A 97 2.92 18.39 -1.70
CA THR A 97 2.91 19.66 -2.43
C THR A 97 4.30 20.00 -2.96
N GLY A 98 4.35 20.54 -4.17
CA GLY A 98 5.57 21.07 -4.78
C GLY A 98 5.98 22.42 -4.21
N GLU A 99 7.10 22.97 -4.70
CA GLU A 99 7.66 24.25 -4.27
C GLU A 99 6.69 25.44 -4.46
N GLU A 100 5.84 25.37 -5.49
CA GLU A 100 4.85 26.42 -5.81
C GLU A 100 3.55 26.28 -5.00
N GLY A 101 3.46 25.31 -4.08
CA GLY A 101 2.26 25.04 -3.28
C GLY A 101 1.17 24.27 -4.04
N SER A 102 1.44 23.83 -5.26
CA SER A 102 0.55 22.94 -6.01
C SER A 102 0.53 21.54 -5.38
N ILE A 103 -0.66 20.95 -5.26
CA ILE A 103 -0.82 19.56 -4.82
C ILE A 103 -0.37 18.64 -5.95
N LEU A 104 0.70 17.89 -5.72
CA LEU A 104 1.25 16.93 -6.68
C LEU A 104 0.65 15.55 -6.49
N PHE A 105 0.38 15.17 -5.24
CA PHE A 105 -0.19 13.87 -4.90
C PHE A 105 -1.02 13.97 -3.63
N GLN A 106 -2.16 13.28 -3.62
CA GLN A 106 -3.01 13.15 -2.45
C GLN A 106 -3.67 11.77 -2.47
N ASP A 107 -3.54 11.02 -1.38
CA ASP A 107 -4.13 9.69 -1.24
C ASP A 107 -4.29 9.31 0.24
N SER A 108 -5.15 8.34 0.50
CA SER A 108 -5.30 7.72 1.82
C SER A 108 -4.40 6.49 1.93
N PHE A 109 -3.76 6.34 3.09
CA PHE A 109 -2.79 5.30 3.39
C PHE A 109 -3.19 4.57 4.66
N THR A 110 -3.10 3.25 4.63
CA THR A 110 -3.11 2.47 5.86
C THR A 110 -1.74 2.58 6.51
N TYR A 111 -1.68 2.94 7.79
CA TYR A 111 -0.42 3.05 8.52
C TYR A 111 -0.24 1.94 9.56
N TYR A 112 1.01 1.52 9.71
CA TYR A 112 1.45 0.45 10.60
C TYR A 112 2.47 1.00 11.58
N SER A 113 2.28 0.68 12.86
CA SER A 113 3.18 1.05 13.94
C SER A 113 3.68 -0.20 14.65
N PRO A 114 4.98 -0.26 15.00
CA PRO A 114 5.55 -1.39 15.72
C PRO A 114 4.93 -1.55 17.11
N GLY A 115 4.41 -0.47 17.69
CA GLY A 115 3.72 -0.48 18.99
C GLY A 115 2.44 -1.34 19.01
N SER A 116 1.87 -1.65 17.84
CA SER A 116 0.67 -2.51 17.72
C SER A 116 0.96 -3.96 18.11
N LEU A 117 2.17 -4.44 17.82
CA LEU A 117 2.61 -5.80 18.18
C LEU A 117 3.59 -5.80 19.36
N PHE A 118 4.43 -4.76 19.46
CA PHE A 118 5.50 -4.66 20.44
C PHE A 118 5.47 -3.30 21.14
N PRO A 119 4.56 -3.11 22.12
CA PRO A 119 4.39 -1.84 22.81
C PRO A 119 5.60 -1.42 23.67
N PHE A 120 6.57 -2.32 23.88
CA PHE A 120 7.79 -2.07 24.65
C PHE A 120 8.94 -1.49 23.82
N ILE A 121 8.80 -1.35 22.51
CA ILE A 121 9.87 -0.82 21.66
C ILE A 121 10.11 0.67 21.98
N PRO A 122 11.36 1.07 22.31
CA PRO A 122 11.69 2.47 22.58
C PRO A 122 11.47 3.38 21.37
N PHE A 123 11.04 4.62 21.61
CA PHE A 123 10.64 5.56 20.57
C PHE A 123 11.74 5.87 19.54
N GLU A 124 13.01 5.82 19.95
CA GLU A 124 14.16 6.04 19.08
C GLU A 124 14.35 4.96 18.00
N TYR A 125 13.67 3.82 18.10
CA TYR A 125 13.64 2.79 17.06
C TYR A 125 12.35 2.82 16.24
N TRP A 126 11.40 3.70 16.55
CA TRP A 126 10.11 3.70 15.88
C TRP A 126 10.27 4.05 14.41
N LYS A 127 9.72 3.16 13.59
CA LYS A 127 9.48 3.37 12.16
C LYS A 127 8.00 3.20 11.91
N LEU A 128 7.40 4.10 11.15
CA LEU A 128 6.01 4.01 10.74
C LEU A 128 5.98 3.67 9.26
N ARG A 129 5.26 2.63 8.89
CA ARG A 129 5.03 2.32 7.47
C ARG A 129 3.67 2.85 7.08
N PHE A 130 3.59 3.56 5.97
CA PHE A 130 2.37 4.00 5.33
C PHE A 130 2.26 3.25 4.01
N SER A 131 1.12 2.64 3.70
CA SER A 131 0.91 1.87 2.47
C SER A 131 -0.42 2.24 1.82
N SER A 132 -0.40 2.49 0.51
CA SER A 132 -1.58 2.53 -0.36
C SER A 132 -1.43 1.52 -1.50
N GLU A 133 -2.36 1.50 -2.45
CA GLU A 133 -2.25 0.64 -3.65
C GLU A 133 -1.13 1.08 -4.60
N ILE A 134 -0.64 2.31 -4.46
CA ILE A 134 0.28 2.96 -5.41
C ILE A 134 1.70 3.01 -4.87
N MET A 135 1.85 3.34 -3.60
CA MET A 135 3.15 3.53 -2.97
C MET A 135 3.10 3.18 -1.50
N SER A 136 4.27 2.92 -0.93
CA SER A 136 4.44 2.91 0.50
C SER A 136 5.66 3.72 0.89
N PHE A 137 5.75 4.10 2.15
CA PHE A 137 6.94 4.72 2.68
C PHE A 137 7.12 4.40 4.14
N ILE A 138 8.37 4.47 4.58
CA ILE A 138 8.74 4.25 5.97
C ILE A 138 9.31 5.56 6.52
N LEU A 139 8.63 6.13 7.50
CA LEU A 139 9.11 7.26 8.29
C LEU A 139 9.87 6.75 9.50
N SER A 140 11.15 7.08 9.58
CA SER A 140 11.99 6.81 10.76
C SER A 140 11.95 7.99 11.72
N MET A 141 11.52 7.75 12.97
CA MET A 141 11.40 8.81 13.98
C MET A 141 12.75 9.27 14.54
N LYS A 142 13.80 8.46 14.36
CA LYS A 142 15.15 8.73 14.88
C LYS A 142 15.82 9.91 14.19
N ASP A 143 15.67 9.96 12.88
CA ASP A 143 16.35 10.87 11.97
C ASP A 143 15.38 11.67 11.09
N ASN A 144 14.07 11.51 11.31
CA ASN A 144 12.99 12.08 10.50
C ASN A 144 13.18 11.82 9.00
N ARG A 145 13.78 10.68 8.66
CA ARG A 145 14.00 10.28 7.27
C ARG A 145 12.82 9.48 6.77
N VAL A 146 12.43 9.78 5.53
CA VAL A 146 11.43 9.03 4.79
C VAL A 146 12.17 8.17 3.77
N ASN A 147 11.86 6.88 3.74
CA ASN A 147 12.29 5.99 2.66
C ASN A 147 11.05 5.59 1.86
N MET A 148 10.95 6.08 0.63
CA MET A 148 9.81 5.82 -0.24
C MET A 148 10.03 4.51 -1.00
N ASN A 149 8.98 3.71 -1.13
CA ASN A 149 8.92 2.55 -2.00
C ASN A 149 7.76 2.69 -2.98
N LEU A 150 8.02 2.37 -4.24
CA LEU A 150 6.98 2.36 -5.26
C LEU A 150 6.39 0.96 -5.33
N ASP A 151 5.15 0.84 -4.85
CA ASP A 151 4.41 -0.42 -4.81
C ASP A 151 3.50 -0.61 -6.02
N LEU A 152 3.61 0.28 -7.01
CA LEU A 152 2.97 0.19 -8.30
C LEU A 152 3.05 -1.25 -8.85
N PHE A 153 1.89 -1.85 -9.14
CA PHE A 153 1.75 -3.21 -9.71
C PHE A 153 2.22 -4.35 -8.78
N GLN A 154 2.42 -4.13 -7.47
CA GLN A 154 2.68 -5.23 -6.53
C GLN A 154 1.43 -6.08 -6.24
N SER A 155 0.24 -5.51 -6.43
CA SER A 155 -1.04 -6.23 -6.34
C SER A 155 -1.90 -5.92 -7.56
N ASP A 156 -2.58 -6.93 -8.10
CA ASP A 156 -3.44 -6.81 -9.28
C ASP A 156 -4.86 -6.32 -8.93
N LYS A 157 -4.95 -5.28 -8.09
CA LYS A 157 -6.22 -4.71 -7.67
C LYS A 157 -6.69 -3.67 -8.70
N PRO A 158 -8.01 -3.52 -8.93
CA PRO A 158 -8.53 -2.42 -9.73
C PRO A 158 -8.18 -1.06 -9.11
N ILE A 159 -7.67 -0.14 -9.93
CA ILE A 159 -7.34 1.24 -9.51
C ILE A 159 -7.86 2.19 -10.58
N GLY A 160 -8.48 3.30 -10.16
CA GLY A 160 -8.92 4.37 -11.06
C GLY A 160 -7.76 4.95 -11.87
N ILE A 161 -7.94 5.05 -13.18
CA ILE A 161 -6.93 5.57 -14.11
C ILE A 161 -6.52 7.00 -13.74
N SER A 162 -7.45 7.84 -13.27
CA SER A 162 -7.12 9.20 -12.87
C SER A 162 -6.15 9.24 -11.68
N LYS A 163 -6.33 8.32 -10.72
CA LYS A 163 -5.44 8.13 -9.56
C LYS A 163 -4.06 7.67 -10.03
N LEU A 164 -4.00 6.68 -10.92
CA LEU A 164 -2.76 6.18 -11.51
C LEU A 164 -2.01 7.27 -12.29
N SER A 165 -2.69 8.05 -13.13
CA SER A 165 -2.08 9.11 -13.92
C SER A 165 -1.51 10.23 -13.06
N LYS A 166 -2.24 10.65 -12.00
CA LYS A 166 -1.71 11.61 -11.02
C LYS A 166 -0.46 11.07 -10.33
N ALA A 167 -0.48 9.81 -9.90
CA ALA A 167 0.68 9.16 -9.29
C ALA A 167 1.87 9.06 -10.25
N ALA A 168 1.65 8.70 -11.51
CA ALA A 168 2.71 8.58 -12.50
C ALA A 168 3.39 9.93 -12.78
N ASN A 169 2.60 10.99 -12.95
CA ASN A 169 3.09 12.35 -13.10
C ASN A 169 3.93 12.78 -11.88
N PHE A 170 3.44 12.50 -10.68
CA PHE A 170 4.18 12.78 -9.44
C PHE A 170 5.51 12.03 -9.38
N ILE A 171 5.51 10.72 -9.64
CA ILE A 171 6.73 9.89 -9.61
C ILE A 171 7.75 10.35 -10.63
N ARG A 172 7.33 10.75 -11.84
CA ARG A 172 8.25 11.35 -12.80
C ARG A 172 8.83 12.64 -12.27
N HIS A 173 7.98 13.56 -11.80
CA HIS A 173 8.42 14.85 -11.30
C HIS A 173 9.39 14.72 -10.12
N SER A 174 9.17 13.75 -9.23
CA SER A 174 10.00 13.50 -8.06
C SER A 174 11.37 12.89 -8.37
N THR A 175 11.55 12.26 -9.53
CA THR A 175 12.78 11.51 -9.86
C THR A 175 13.62 12.14 -10.99
N THR A 176 13.00 13.00 -11.80
CA THR A 176 13.70 13.72 -12.89
C THR A 176 14.35 15.02 -12.44
N SER A 177 13.95 15.55 -11.30
CA SER A 177 14.44 16.84 -10.80
C SER A 177 15.56 16.62 -9.78
N GLU A 178 16.79 16.95 -10.14
CA GLU A 178 17.92 16.93 -9.20
C GLU A 178 17.68 17.95 -8.08
N ASN A 179 17.71 17.51 -6.82
CA ASN A 179 17.58 18.33 -5.60
C ASN A 179 16.26 19.11 -5.42
N VAL A 180 15.11 18.53 -5.78
CA VAL A 180 13.81 19.14 -5.41
C VAL A 180 13.39 18.68 -4.02
N THR A 181 12.88 19.63 -3.23
CA THR A 181 12.26 19.38 -1.94
C THR A 181 10.75 19.50 -2.06
N PHE A 182 10.05 18.46 -1.61
CA PHE A 182 8.59 18.45 -1.51
C PHE A 182 8.19 18.61 -0.05
N LYS A 183 7.04 19.25 0.16
CA LYS A 183 6.37 19.26 1.46
C LYS A 183 5.39 18.09 1.49
N MET A 184 5.51 17.23 2.49
CA MET A 184 4.61 16.12 2.75
C MET A 184 3.85 16.40 4.06
N GLU A 185 2.54 16.36 4.00
CA GLU A 185 1.64 16.48 5.15
C GLU A 185 0.96 15.13 5.38
N ILE A 186 1.13 14.57 6.58
CA ILE A 186 0.52 13.30 6.99
C ILE A 186 -0.49 13.60 8.08
N THR A 187 -1.77 13.32 7.84
CA THR A 187 -2.84 13.56 8.81
C THR A 187 -3.36 12.25 9.38
N ILE A 188 -3.23 12.07 10.70
CA ILE A 188 -3.73 10.93 11.47
C ILE A 188 -4.59 11.46 12.61
N ASN A 189 -5.86 11.03 12.72
CA ASN A 189 -6.76 11.43 13.82
C ASN A 189 -6.80 12.95 14.07
N ASN A 190 -6.94 13.75 13.00
CA ASN A 190 -6.94 15.22 13.03
C ASN A 190 -5.63 15.87 13.53
N ARG A 191 -4.52 15.13 13.55
CA ARG A 191 -3.19 15.66 13.79
C ARG A 191 -2.38 15.56 12.52
N THR A 192 -1.80 16.68 12.11
CA THR A 192 -0.99 16.76 10.90
C THR A 192 0.48 16.85 11.29
N LEU A 193 1.28 15.96 10.71
CA LEU A 193 2.73 16.00 10.72
C LEU A 193 3.21 16.57 9.38
N GLU A 194 4.10 17.55 9.45
CA GLU A 194 4.73 18.15 8.28
C GLU A 194 6.16 17.63 8.15
N LEU A 195 6.51 17.19 6.94
CA LEU A 195 7.82 16.64 6.59
C LEU A 195 8.32 17.30 5.31
N HIS A 196 9.63 17.47 5.22
CA HIS A 196 10.30 17.80 3.98
C HIS A 196 10.95 16.53 3.43
N ILE A 197 10.55 16.13 2.23
CA ILE A 197 11.13 14.98 1.53
C ILE A 197 11.90 15.48 0.30
N HIS A 198 12.93 14.73 -0.08
CA HIS A 198 13.81 15.07 -1.19
C HIS A 198 13.62 14.09 -2.34
N SER A 199 13.94 14.51 -3.57
CA SER A 199 13.96 13.60 -4.72
C SER A 199 14.85 12.37 -4.51
N SER A 200 15.91 12.49 -3.70
CA SER A 200 16.79 11.38 -3.30
C SER A 200 16.13 10.32 -2.42
N ASP A 201 14.97 10.61 -1.81
CA ASP A 201 14.23 9.67 -0.97
C ASP A 201 13.40 8.69 -1.80
N PHE A 202 13.29 8.92 -3.12
CA PHE A 202 12.61 8.04 -4.07
C PHE A 202 13.58 7.06 -4.72
N PRO A 203 13.13 5.84 -5.04
CA PRO A 203 13.94 4.90 -5.80
C PRO A 203 14.18 5.45 -7.22
N PRO A 204 15.38 5.21 -7.81
CA PRO A 204 15.67 5.66 -9.17
C PRO A 204 14.75 4.97 -10.18
N ILE A 205 14.32 5.71 -11.21
CA ILE A 205 13.51 5.11 -12.28
C ILE A 205 14.41 4.23 -13.16
N ASN A 206 14.14 2.93 -13.14
CA ASN A 206 14.73 1.97 -14.08
C ASN A 206 13.89 1.90 -15.39
N ASP A 207 14.43 1.24 -16.42
CA ASP A 207 13.76 1.13 -17.73
C ASP A 207 12.37 0.49 -17.66
N GLN A 208 12.16 -0.44 -16.74
CA GLN A 208 10.86 -1.11 -16.56
C GLN A 208 9.83 -0.15 -15.98
N LEU A 209 10.17 0.57 -14.91
CA LEU A 209 9.30 1.56 -14.30
C LEU A 209 9.03 2.71 -15.28
N ASN A 210 10.03 3.15 -16.06
CA ASN A 210 9.84 4.16 -17.11
C ASN A 210 8.77 3.76 -18.14
N LYS A 211 8.77 2.50 -18.58
CA LYS A 211 7.76 1.96 -19.51
C LYS A 211 6.38 1.93 -18.86
N ILE A 212 6.28 1.47 -17.63
CA ILE A 212 5.03 1.40 -16.87
C ILE A 212 4.42 2.80 -16.72
N LEU A 213 5.22 3.78 -16.26
CA LEU A 213 4.78 5.17 -16.13
C LEU A 213 4.28 5.73 -17.47
N SER A 214 4.97 5.43 -18.57
CA SER A 214 4.56 5.86 -19.91
C SER A 214 3.22 5.28 -20.35
N ILE A 215 2.94 4.01 -20.01
CA ILE A 215 1.65 3.37 -20.30
C ILE A 215 0.53 4.02 -19.49
N ILE A 216 0.75 4.26 -18.19
CA ILE A 216 -0.21 4.92 -17.31
C ILE A 216 -0.55 6.34 -17.79
N GLU A 217 0.46 7.10 -18.21
CA GLU A 217 0.27 8.45 -18.75
C GLU A 217 -0.51 8.43 -20.06
N THR A 218 -0.18 7.48 -20.94
CA THR A 218 -0.88 7.28 -22.20
C THR A 218 -2.34 6.93 -21.96
N ALA A 219 -2.62 6.02 -21.02
CA ALA A 219 -3.98 5.71 -20.58
C ALA A 219 -4.69 6.97 -20.05
N GLY A 220 -4.05 7.72 -19.16
CA GLY A 220 -4.60 8.97 -18.62
C GLY A 220 -5.05 9.94 -19.70
N VAL A 221 -4.18 10.19 -20.69
CA VAL A 221 -4.49 11.06 -21.84
C VAL A 221 -5.66 10.51 -22.64
N VAL A 222 -5.60 9.23 -23.02
CA VAL A 222 -6.65 8.57 -23.82
C VAL A 222 -7.99 8.67 -23.11
N PHE A 223 -8.09 8.24 -21.85
CA PHE A 223 -9.34 8.23 -21.10
C PHE A 223 -9.85 9.63 -20.76
N SER A 224 -8.96 10.61 -20.54
CA SER A 224 -9.37 12.01 -20.36
C SER A 224 -9.96 12.65 -21.61
N GLY A 225 -9.63 12.14 -22.80
CA GLY A 225 -10.21 12.61 -24.07
C GLY A 225 -11.66 12.18 -24.31
N PHE A 226 -12.21 11.32 -23.45
CA PHE A 226 -13.56 10.78 -23.57
C PHE A 226 -14.37 11.06 -22.29
N ASP A 227 -15.14 12.15 -22.29
CA ASP A 227 -15.95 12.62 -21.14
C ASP A 227 -16.87 11.55 -20.51
N GLN A 228 -17.28 10.54 -21.29
CA GLN A 228 -18.14 9.44 -20.85
C GLN A 228 -17.45 8.40 -19.93
N PHE A 229 -16.13 8.47 -19.78
CA PHE A 229 -15.33 7.45 -19.09
C PHE A 229 -14.70 7.97 -17.78
N ALA A 230 -15.48 8.74 -17.01
CA ALA A 230 -15.06 9.29 -15.73
C ALA A 230 -14.51 8.18 -14.80
N ASP A 231 -13.18 8.17 -14.64
CA ASP A 231 -12.36 7.34 -13.77
C ASP A 231 -12.62 5.82 -13.83
N ILE A 232 -12.42 5.23 -15.00
CA ILE A 232 -12.43 3.77 -15.17
C ILE A 232 -11.39 3.13 -14.24
N GLU A 233 -11.82 2.10 -13.50
CA GLU A 233 -10.94 1.23 -12.74
C GLU A 233 -10.33 0.19 -13.67
N VAL A 234 -9.00 0.03 -13.61
CA VAL A 234 -8.27 -0.99 -14.37
C VAL A 234 -7.34 -1.75 -13.45
N THR A 235 -7.14 -3.03 -13.74
CA THR A 235 -6.08 -3.79 -13.07
C THR A 235 -4.72 -3.50 -13.72
N PRO A 236 -3.63 -3.56 -12.94
CA PRO A 236 -2.25 -3.68 -13.42
C PRO A 236 -2.08 -4.59 -14.64
N THR A 237 -2.65 -5.80 -14.61
CA THR A 237 -2.56 -6.78 -15.70
C THR A 237 -3.28 -6.30 -16.96
N GLU A 238 -4.51 -5.79 -16.82
CA GLU A 238 -5.29 -5.24 -17.93
C GLU A 238 -4.54 -4.09 -18.61
N LEU A 239 -4.08 -3.11 -17.82
CA LEU A 239 -3.41 -1.92 -18.34
C LEU A 239 -2.18 -2.29 -19.17
N MET A 240 -1.38 -3.25 -18.69
CA MET A 240 -0.18 -3.70 -19.41
C MET A 240 -0.52 -4.46 -20.69
N SER A 241 -1.60 -5.26 -20.69
CA SER A 241 -2.08 -5.97 -21.89
C SER A 241 -2.55 -5.01 -22.99
N GLN A 242 -3.01 -3.83 -22.62
CA GLN A 242 -3.52 -2.79 -23.53
C GLN A 242 -2.44 -1.78 -23.96
N SER A 243 -1.17 -1.99 -23.63
CA SER A 243 -0.10 -1.03 -23.90
C SER A 243 0.04 -0.63 -25.38
N ILE A 244 0.00 -1.58 -26.32
CA ILE A 244 0.06 -1.31 -27.77
C ILE A 244 -1.19 -0.55 -28.24
N PRO A 245 -2.42 -1.03 -27.97
CA PRO A 245 -3.67 -0.29 -28.19
C PRO A 245 -3.62 1.17 -27.74
N LEU A 246 -3.19 1.42 -26.50
CA LEU A 246 -3.14 2.74 -25.90
C LEU A 246 -2.16 3.67 -26.64
N MET A 247 -0.99 3.16 -27.02
CA MET A 247 0.00 3.93 -27.77
C MET A 247 -0.50 4.33 -29.16
N MET A 248 -1.24 3.45 -29.84
CA MET A 248 -1.86 3.78 -31.13
C MET A 248 -2.91 4.88 -30.98
N MET A 249 -3.80 4.77 -29.99
CA MET A 249 -4.85 5.77 -29.73
C MET A 249 -4.28 7.14 -29.38
N LYS A 250 -3.20 7.19 -28.60
CA LYS A 250 -2.51 8.46 -28.32
C LYS A 250 -1.99 9.13 -29.59
N GLY A 251 -1.43 8.35 -30.54
CA GLY A 251 -1.00 8.89 -31.83
C GLY A 251 -2.14 9.58 -32.60
N PHE A 252 -3.34 8.99 -32.59
CA PHE A 252 -4.52 9.62 -33.20
C PHE A 252 -4.96 10.90 -32.48
N LEU A 253 -4.95 10.91 -31.14
CA LEU A 253 -5.31 12.08 -30.33
C LEU A 253 -4.32 13.25 -30.50
N ASP A 254 -3.04 12.93 -30.70
CA ASP A 254 -2.01 13.95 -30.93
C ASP A 254 -2.11 14.57 -32.35
N GLU A 255 -2.70 13.86 -33.32
CA GLU A 255 -2.87 14.32 -34.71
C GLU A 255 -4.20 15.04 -34.99
N GLU A 256 -5.29 14.70 -34.29
CA GLU A 256 -6.60 15.33 -34.45
C GLU A 256 -6.97 16.21 -33.25
N GLN A 257 -7.23 17.50 -33.48
CA GLN A 257 -7.82 18.37 -32.45
C GLN A 257 -9.13 17.75 -31.94
N VAL A 258 -9.12 17.39 -30.66
CA VAL A 258 -10.13 16.67 -29.83
C VAL A 258 -11.61 17.01 -30.10
N ALA A 259 -11.93 18.13 -30.76
CA ALA A 259 -13.29 18.53 -31.12
C ALA A 259 -14.02 17.58 -32.10
N HIS A 260 -13.31 16.72 -32.85
CA HIS A 260 -13.95 15.82 -33.82
C HIS A 260 -14.34 14.45 -33.27
N ILE A 261 -13.71 13.93 -32.22
CA ILE A 261 -13.95 12.55 -31.75
C ILE A 261 -15.31 12.42 -31.05
N SER A 262 -15.70 13.41 -30.23
CA SER A 262 -17.05 13.45 -29.63
C SER A 262 -18.14 13.51 -30.71
N SER A 263 -17.87 14.19 -31.83
CA SER A 263 -18.83 14.28 -32.96
C SER A 263 -18.96 12.97 -33.74
N ILE A 264 -17.88 12.17 -33.79
CA ILE A 264 -17.87 10.84 -34.46
C ILE A 264 -18.66 9.81 -33.63
N ILE A 265 -18.62 9.89 -32.30
CA ILE A 265 -19.37 9.01 -31.39
C ILE A 265 -20.87 9.34 -31.41
N ASP A 266 -21.24 10.62 -31.51
CA ASP A 266 -22.65 11.06 -31.59
C ASP A 266 -23.25 10.95 -33.00
N SER A 267 -22.45 10.91 -34.07
CA SER A 267 -22.93 10.65 -35.42
C SER A 267 -23.14 9.15 -35.62
N LYS A 268 -24.40 8.71 -35.57
CA LYS A 268 -24.86 7.34 -35.87
C LYS A 268 -24.56 6.83 -37.30
N GLU A 269 -23.68 7.48 -38.06
CA GLU A 269 -23.32 7.07 -39.41
C GLU A 269 -21.81 6.84 -39.51
N ASP A 270 -21.49 5.57 -39.81
CA ASP A 270 -20.20 5.04 -40.24
C ASP A 270 -19.01 5.26 -39.29
N ILE A 271 -19.16 4.80 -38.04
CA ILE A 271 -17.99 4.38 -37.26
C ILE A 271 -17.53 3.03 -37.83
N ASP A 272 -16.33 3.01 -38.39
CA ASP A 272 -15.65 1.78 -38.81
C ASP A 272 -15.70 0.76 -37.66
N LEU A 273 -16.30 -0.40 -37.94
CA LEU A 273 -16.60 -1.46 -36.97
C LEU A 273 -15.37 -1.89 -36.17
N THR A 274 -14.17 -1.63 -36.69
CA THR A 274 -12.87 -1.84 -36.06
C THR A 274 -12.66 -0.98 -34.81
N SER A 275 -13.04 0.30 -34.82
CA SER A 275 -12.86 1.23 -33.69
C SER A 275 -13.87 0.97 -32.57
N LEU A 276 -15.11 0.61 -32.92
CA LEU A 276 -16.14 0.20 -31.97
C LEU A 276 -15.88 -1.22 -31.41
N ALA A 277 -15.31 -2.13 -32.21
CA ALA A 277 -14.84 -3.42 -31.73
C ALA A 277 -13.65 -3.26 -30.77
N PHE A 278 -12.79 -2.25 -30.97
CA PHE A 278 -11.65 -1.99 -30.09
C PHE A 278 -12.06 -1.45 -28.71
N ILE A 279 -13.04 -0.53 -28.68
CA ILE A 279 -13.65 -0.05 -27.43
C ILE A 279 -14.50 -1.15 -26.77
N ASN A 280 -15.19 -1.99 -27.54
CA ASN A 280 -15.89 -3.16 -27.00
C ASN A 280 -14.93 -4.27 -26.51
N CYS A 281 -13.73 -4.40 -27.07
CA CYS A 281 -12.70 -5.32 -26.56
C CYS A 281 -12.15 -4.89 -25.20
N LEU A 282 -12.14 -3.57 -24.89
CA LEU A 282 -11.89 -3.07 -23.53
C LEU A 282 -13.02 -3.43 -22.55
N TYR A 283 -14.19 -3.87 -23.04
CA TYR A 283 -15.37 -4.18 -22.24
C TYR A 283 -15.66 -5.69 -22.12
N ALA A 284 -14.92 -6.55 -22.83
CA ALA A 284 -15.17 -8.00 -22.93
C ALA A 284 -14.08 -8.87 -22.25
N ALA A 285 -13.17 -8.27 -21.48
CA ALA A 285 -12.16 -8.95 -20.67
C ALA A 285 -12.47 -8.81 -19.18
#